data_AF-A0A0L6JIT3-F1
#
_entry.id   AF-A0A0L6JIT3-F1
#
_cell.length_a   1.000
_cell.length_b   1.000
_cell.length_c   1.000
_cell.angle_alpha   90.00
_cell.angle_beta   90.00
_cell.angle_gamma   90.00
#
_symmetry.space_group_name_H-M   'P 1'
#
loop_
_entity.id
_entity.type
_entity.pdbx_description
1 polymer ?
#
loop_
_entity_poly.entity_id
_entity_poly.type
_entity_poly.pdbx_seq_one_letter_code
_entity_poly.pdbx_strand_id
1 'polypeptide(L)'
;MARASKNNEYLQNGLTISPAVPTAGEKVKVQYDGLLSKSGASDLYVHIGYGSNWQKSSFFKMNKSLTGFEASLPVEYGDTMNLCFKDSADNWDNNSGRNYSFDVSQ
;
A
#
# COMPACT_ATOMS: atom_id res chain seq x y z
N MET A 1 -23.32 -10.44 7.64
CA MET A 1 -22.95 -9.46 6.59
C MET A 1 -21.49 -9.70 6.26
N ALA A 2 -21.15 -10.04 5.01
CA ALA A 2 -19.75 -10.26 4.65
C ALA A 2 -19.00 -8.94 4.76
N ARG A 3 -17.98 -8.86 5.63
CA ARG A 3 -17.13 -7.68 5.78
C ARG A 3 -16.46 -7.47 4.41
N ALA A 4 -16.78 -6.38 3.73
CA ALA A 4 -16.08 -6.04 2.49
C ALA A 4 -14.60 -5.95 2.81
N SER A 5 -13.75 -6.62 2.03
CA SER A 5 -12.31 -6.55 2.22
C SER A 5 -11.84 -5.11 1.98
N LYS A 6 -10.77 -4.68 2.65
CA LYS A 6 -10.16 -3.36 2.42
C LYS A 6 -9.76 -3.13 0.96
N ASN A 7 -9.47 -4.21 0.22
CA ASN A 7 -9.30 -4.16 -1.23
C ASN A 7 -10.50 -3.56 -1.96
N ASN A 8 -11.74 -3.90 -1.59
CA ASN A 8 -12.92 -3.36 -2.26
C ASN A 8 -13.08 -1.84 -2.01
N GLU A 9 -12.66 -1.36 -0.84
CA GLU A 9 -12.68 0.06 -0.49
C GLU A 9 -11.65 0.86 -1.31
N TYR A 10 -10.46 0.30 -1.50
CA TYR A 10 -9.34 0.98 -2.17
C TYR A 10 -9.20 0.66 -3.66
N LEU A 11 -10.02 -0.23 -4.21
CA LEU A 11 -10.03 -0.55 -5.63
C LEU A 11 -10.30 0.70 -6.49
N GLN A 12 -11.18 1.59 -6.04
CA GLN A 12 -11.45 2.87 -6.71
C GLN A 12 -10.22 3.79 -6.75
N ASN A 13 -9.31 3.67 -5.77
CA ASN A 13 -8.04 4.37 -5.72
C ASN A 13 -6.93 3.63 -6.48
N GLY A 14 -7.23 2.49 -7.10
CA GLY A 14 -6.28 1.66 -7.83
C GLY A 14 -5.34 0.86 -6.93
N LEU A 15 -5.69 0.64 -5.66
CA LEU A 15 -4.88 -0.14 -4.72
C LEU A 15 -5.53 -1.48 -4.40
N THR A 16 -4.76 -2.55 -4.52
CA THR A 16 -5.11 -3.88 -4.00
C THR A 16 -3.91 -4.54 -3.32
N ILE A 17 -4.20 -5.42 -2.36
CA ILE A 17 -3.19 -6.26 -1.71
C ILE A 17 -3.53 -7.76 -1.80
N SER A 18 -2.52 -8.62 -1.79
CA SER A 18 -2.66 -10.07 -1.77
C SER A 18 -1.62 -10.70 -0.83
N PRO A 19 -2.03 -11.49 0.19
CA PRO A 19 -3.40 -11.81 0.57
C PRO A 19 -4.22 -10.57 0.97
N ALA A 20 -5.55 -10.65 0.88
CA ALA A 20 -6.45 -9.52 1.17
C ALA A 20 -6.45 -9.10 2.65
N VAL A 21 -5.96 -9.98 3.52
CA VAL A 21 -5.67 -9.70 4.93
C VAL A 21 -4.17 -9.96 5.11
N PRO A 22 -3.36 -8.93 5.41
CA PRO A 22 -1.94 -9.11 5.66
C PRO A 22 -1.73 -9.82 7.01
N THR A 23 -0.78 -10.75 7.09
CA THR A 23 -0.45 -11.46 8.34
C THR A 23 0.94 -11.07 8.82
N ALA A 24 1.10 -10.84 10.12
CA ALA A 24 2.41 -10.55 10.72
C ALA A 24 3.39 -11.72 10.50
N GLY A 25 4.62 -11.39 10.11
CA GLY A 25 5.66 -12.38 9.77
C GLY A 25 5.61 -12.89 8.33
N GLU A 26 4.54 -12.58 7.58
CA GLU A 26 4.42 -12.95 6.17
C GLU A 26 4.76 -11.77 5.24
N LYS A 27 4.56 -11.98 3.94
CA LYS A 27 4.69 -10.95 2.91
C LYS A 27 3.33 -10.66 2.29
N VAL A 28 3.13 -9.39 1.96
CA VAL A 28 1.96 -8.95 1.20
C VAL A 28 2.41 -8.36 -0.14
N LYS A 29 1.78 -8.80 -1.22
CA LYS A 29 1.93 -8.20 -2.54
C LYS A 29 1.00 -7.01 -2.65
N VAL A 30 1.55 -5.84 -2.93
CA VAL A 30 0.83 -4.60 -3.20
C VAL A 30 0.82 -4.35 -4.70
N GLN A 31 -0.35 -4.03 -5.25
CA GLN A 31 -0.50 -3.56 -6.63
C GLN A 31 -1.16 -2.19 -6.61
N TYR A 32 -0.59 -1.26 -7.39
CA TYR A 32 -0.97 0.14 -7.41
C TYR A 32 -1.05 0.68 -8.85
N ASP A 33 -2.26 1.04 -9.26
CA ASP A 33 -2.61 1.77 -10.49
C ASP A 33 -3.43 3.03 -10.13
N GLY A 34 -2.98 3.72 -9.09
CA GLY A 34 -3.65 4.91 -8.55
C GLY A 34 -3.23 6.21 -9.23
N LEU A 35 -3.45 7.31 -8.50
CA LEU A 35 -3.22 8.68 -8.94
C LEU A 35 -1.84 8.89 -9.57
N LEU A 36 -0.78 8.48 -8.89
CA LEU A 36 0.59 8.75 -9.34
C LEU A 36 0.95 7.91 -10.59
N SER A 37 0.48 6.66 -10.65
CA SER A 37 0.69 5.80 -11.81
C SER A 37 0.03 6.38 -13.06
N LYS A 38 -1.24 6.81 -12.92
CA LYS A 38 -2.03 7.44 -13.99
C LYS A 38 -1.53 8.83 -14.37
N SER A 39 -0.82 9.50 -13.47
CA SER A 39 -0.17 10.79 -13.73
C SER A 39 1.18 10.64 -14.45
N GLY A 40 1.59 9.42 -14.80
CA GLY A 40 2.78 9.18 -15.62
C GLY A 40 4.08 9.00 -14.82
N ALA A 41 4.00 8.64 -13.53
CA ALA A 41 5.20 8.37 -12.73
C ALA A 41 6.15 7.38 -13.42
N SER A 42 7.45 7.71 -13.43
CA SER A 42 8.51 6.85 -13.95
C SER A 42 8.92 5.80 -12.91
N ASP A 43 9.19 6.26 -11.69
CA ASP A 43 9.52 5.47 -10.52
C ASP A 43 8.53 5.78 -9.39
N LEU A 44 8.18 4.75 -8.63
CA LEU A 44 7.22 4.86 -7.54
C LEU A 44 7.68 4.02 -6.35
N TYR A 45 7.44 4.56 -5.16
CA TYR A 45 7.82 3.98 -3.89
C TYR A 45 6.57 3.84 -3.03
N VAL A 46 6.44 2.70 -2.37
CA VAL A 46 5.46 2.53 -1.30
C VAL A 46 6.13 2.83 0.03
N HIS A 47 5.54 3.75 0.78
CA HIS A 47 5.86 4.02 2.16
C HIS A 47 4.94 3.18 3.04
N ILE A 48 5.51 2.27 3.82
CA ILE A 48 4.78 1.42 4.78
C ILE A 48 5.14 1.85 6.19
N GLY A 49 4.20 1.78 7.13
CA GLY A 49 4.44 1.91 8.57
C GLY A 49 3.27 1.34 9.37
N TYR A 50 3.42 1.26 10.70
CA TYR A 50 2.44 0.60 11.56
C TYR A 50 1.87 1.50 12.66
N GLY A 51 0.59 1.32 12.96
CA GLY A 51 -0.14 2.07 13.99
C GLY A 51 -0.26 3.57 13.67
N SER A 52 -0.76 4.35 14.63
CA SER A 52 -0.93 5.80 14.48
C SER A 52 0.39 6.58 14.38
N ASN A 53 1.46 6.03 14.94
CA ASN A 53 2.78 6.66 15.01
C ASN A 53 3.71 6.26 13.85
N TRP A 54 3.22 5.54 12.84
CA TRP A 54 4.04 5.07 11.71
C TRP A 54 5.31 4.34 12.17
N GLN A 55 5.19 3.45 13.14
CA GLN A 55 6.31 2.67 13.64
C GLN A 55 6.90 1.78 12.53
N LYS A 56 8.19 1.49 12.61
CA LYS A 56 8.95 0.69 11.62
C LYS A 56 8.74 1.15 10.18
N SER A 57 8.57 2.46 9.97
CA SER A 57 8.26 2.96 8.64
C SER A 57 9.43 2.79 7.67
N SER A 58 9.14 2.38 6.45
CA SER A 58 10.14 2.06 5.43
C SER A 58 9.64 2.48 4.06
N PHE A 59 10.57 2.66 3.11
CA PHE A 59 10.24 2.85 1.70
C PHE A 59 10.70 1.65 0.90
N PHE A 60 9.83 1.17 0.02
CA PHE A 60 10.16 0.11 -0.93
C PHE A 60 9.93 0.63 -2.34
N LYS A 61 10.96 0.50 -3.19
CA LYS A 61 10.80 0.79 -4.61
C LYS A 61 9.85 -0.24 -5.23
N MET A 62 8.87 0.23 -5.97
CA MET A 62 7.92 -0.61 -6.69
C MET A 62 8.44 -0.90 -8.10
N ASN A 63 8.14 -2.10 -8.58
CA ASN A 63 8.43 -2.50 -9.94
C ASN A 63 7.30 -2.05 -10.85
N LYS A 64 7.63 -1.33 -11.91
CA LYS A 64 6.66 -0.94 -12.93
C LYS A 64 6.24 -2.18 -13.74
N SER A 65 4.94 -2.38 -13.89
CA SER A 65 4.34 -3.45 -14.68
C SER A 65 3.46 -2.87 -15.79
N LEU A 66 2.88 -3.72 -16.64
CA LEU A 66 1.97 -3.29 -17.71
C LEU A 66 0.68 -2.64 -17.19
N THR A 67 0.30 -2.96 -15.95
CA THR A 67 -0.98 -2.56 -15.34
C THR A 67 -0.79 -1.64 -14.14
N GLY A 68 0.39 -1.02 -13.98
CA GLY A 68 0.69 -0.12 -12.86
C GLY A 68 2.04 -0.42 -12.20
N PHE A 69 2.06 -0.49 -10.87
CA PHE A 69 3.24 -0.76 -10.07
C PHE A 69 2.96 -1.87 -9.05
N GLU A 70 3.97 -2.68 -8.75
CA GLU A 70 3.85 -3.73 -7.73
C GLU A 70 5.08 -3.87 -6.85
N ALA A 71 4.86 -4.28 -5.60
CA ALA A 71 5.93 -4.58 -4.64
C ALA A 71 5.49 -5.68 -3.68
N SER A 72 6.44 -6.49 -3.21
CA SER A 72 6.23 -7.46 -2.14
C SER A 72 6.84 -6.91 -0.85
N LEU A 73 5.99 -6.63 0.14
CA LEU A 73 6.38 -5.98 1.39
C LEU A 73 6.38 -7.00 2.52
N PRO A 74 7.41 -7.03 3.39
CA PRO A 74 7.35 -7.77 4.64
C PRO A 74 6.33 -7.12 5.58
N VAL A 75 5.51 -7.92 6.26
CA VAL A 75 4.59 -7.45 7.29
C VAL A 75 5.24 -7.71 8.65
N GLU A 76 5.91 -6.71 9.20
CA GLU A 76 6.78 -6.88 10.37
C GLU A 76 6.10 -6.71 11.74
N TYR A 77 4.85 -6.26 11.75
CA TYR A 77 4.14 -5.92 12.97
C TYR A 77 2.64 -6.18 12.85
N GLY A 78 2.06 -6.78 13.89
CA GLY A 78 0.66 -7.24 13.93
C GLY A 78 -0.34 -6.21 14.43
N ASP A 79 -0.14 -4.93 14.12
CA ASP A 79 -1.09 -3.85 14.42
C ASP A 79 -1.78 -3.40 13.12
N THR A 80 -2.10 -2.11 12.95
CA THR A 80 -2.60 -1.56 11.69
C THR A 80 -1.45 -1.26 10.75
N MET A 81 -1.45 -1.82 9.54
CA MET A 81 -0.49 -1.48 8.48
C MET A 81 -1.03 -0.31 7.66
N ASN A 82 -0.24 0.76 7.55
CA ASN A 82 -0.54 1.95 6.76
C ASN A 82 0.38 2.03 5.55
N LEU A 83 -0.19 2.37 4.40
CA LEU A 83 0.52 2.58 3.14
C LEU A 83 0.24 3.99 2.58
N CYS A 84 1.28 4.58 2.00
CA CYS A 84 1.23 5.76 1.13
C CYS A 84 2.15 5.53 -0.08
N PHE A 85 1.94 6.28 -1.15
CA PHE A 85 2.73 6.18 -2.35
C PHE A 85 3.43 7.51 -2.66
N LYS A 86 4.65 7.41 -3.17
CA LYS A 86 5.48 8.56 -3.51
C LYS A 86 6.17 8.31 -4.85
N ASP A 87 6.16 9.30 -5.74
CA ASP A 87 6.92 9.23 -6.99
C ASP A 87 8.33 9.84 -6.85
N SER A 88 9.12 9.76 -7.92
CA SER A 88 10.47 10.36 -7.98
C SER A 88 10.48 11.89 -8.02
N ALA A 89 9.34 12.52 -8.28
CA ALA A 89 9.18 13.98 -8.31
C ALA A 89 8.68 14.56 -6.97
N ASP A 90 8.66 13.75 -5.91
CA ASP A 90 8.21 14.12 -4.56
C ASP A 90 6.69 14.38 -4.43
N ASN A 91 5.89 13.87 -5.37
CA ASN A 91 4.43 13.85 -5.23
C ASN A 91 3.97 12.67 -4.38
N TRP A 92 2.90 12.87 -3.63
CA TRP A 92 2.35 11.90 -2.70
C TRP A 92 0.91 11.53 -3.02
N ASP A 93 0.61 10.24 -2.97
CA ASP A 93 -0.73 9.71 -2.82
C ASP A 93 -0.86 9.04 -1.45
N ASN A 94 -1.45 9.79 -0.53
CA ASN A 94 -1.80 9.37 0.82
C ASN A 94 -3.33 9.33 1.00
N ASN A 95 -4.09 9.04 -0.08
CA ASN A 95 -5.55 9.01 -0.06
C ASN A 95 -6.17 10.29 0.55
N SER A 96 -5.68 11.47 0.16
CA SER A 96 -6.11 12.76 0.70
C SER A 96 -5.93 12.88 2.23
N GLY A 97 -4.79 12.39 2.74
CA GLY A 97 -4.44 12.41 4.17
C GLY A 97 -5.05 11.30 5.02
N ARG A 98 -5.86 10.40 4.44
CA ARG A 98 -6.44 9.24 5.15
C ARG A 98 -5.52 8.03 5.18
N ASN A 99 -4.54 7.98 4.28
CA ASN A 99 -3.69 6.83 4.01
C ASN A 99 -4.50 5.60 3.55
N TYR A 100 -3.79 4.51 3.28
CA TYR A 100 -4.39 3.21 2.99
C TYR A 100 -4.09 2.25 4.14
N SER A 101 -5.10 1.91 4.94
CA SER A 101 -4.91 1.19 6.21
C SER A 101 -5.55 -0.19 6.18
N PHE A 102 -4.81 -1.19 6.66
CA PHE A 102 -5.21 -2.59 6.70
C PHE A 102 -4.99 -3.17 8.10
N ASP A 103 -5.98 -3.88 8.61
CA ASP A 103 -5.86 -4.67 9.84
C ASP A 103 -4.92 -5.86 9.57
N VAL A 104 -3.86 -6.02 10.36
CA VAL A 104 -2.95 -7.18 10.24
C VAL A 104 -3.43 -8.33 11.12
N SER A 105 -3.53 -9.54 10.55
CA SER A 105 -3.78 -10.76 11.32
C SER A 105 -2.51 -11.25 12.01
N GLN A 106 -2.68 -11.87 13.19
CA GLN A 106 -1.62 -12.51 13.96
C GLN A 106 -1.72 -14.03 13.89
#